data_AF-A0A1Z8VWD9-F1
#
_entry.id   AF-A0A1Z8VWD9-F1
#
_cell.length_a   1.000
_cell.length_b   1.000
_cell.length_c   1.000
_cell.angle_alpha   90.00
_cell.angle_beta   90.00
_cell.angle_gamma   90.00
#
_symmetry.space_group_name_H-M   'P 1'
#
loop_
_entity.id
_entity.type
_entity.pdbx_description
1 polymer ?
#
loop_
_entity_poly.entity_id
_entity_poly.type
_entity_poly.pdbx_seq_one_letter_code
_entity_poly.pdbx_strand_id
1 'polypeptide(L)'
;MKQILNNIPSFSFSHWLLRLPLSIVFIQQGISKFPVTLEDAQTYDLPYLVWWFVAYGELGAGFGLIIGGLIILKKHPLDWLGDLITRFSGFTVGCITTGVIWISRPESFMDVILYDNLHVFLWVGGLYFALKGTRR
;
A
#
# COMPACT_ATOMS: atom_id res chain seq x y z
N MET A 1 -24.69 -25.51 -14.55
CA MET A 1 -23.46 -24.77 -14.19
C MET A 1 -23.61 -23.25 -14.35
N LYS A 2 -24.01 -22.72 -15.54
CA LYS A 2 -24.23 -21.25 -15.75
C LYS A 2 -25.23 -20.60 -14.78
N GLN A 3 -26.29 -21.30 -14.39
CA GLN A 3 -27.34 -20.77 -13.51
C GLN A 3 -26.90 -20.63 -12.04
N ILE A 4 -25.92 -21.44 -11.60
CA ILE A 4 -25.33 -21.34 -10.25
C ILE A 4 -24.36 -20.15 -10.19
N LEU A 5 -23.56 -19.96 -11.25
CA LEU A 5 -22.64 -18.82 -11.37
C LEU A 5 -23.37 -17.47 -11.38
N ASN A 6 -24.55 -17.39 -11.99
CA ASN A 6 -25.37 -16.18 -12.04
C ASN A 6 -26.00 -15.79 -10.68
N ASN A 7 -26.03 -16.70 -9.71
CA ASN A 7 -26.54 -16.43 -8.37
C ASN A 7 -25.45 -15.95 -7.39
N ILE A 8 -24.19 -15.90 -7.82
CA ILE A 8 -23.10 -15.39 -6.99
C ILE A 8 -23.11 -13.86 -7.09
N PRO A 9 -23.36 -13.12 -5.99
CA PRO A 9 -23.38 -11.67 -6.02
C PRO A 9 -21.99 -11.11 -6.38
N SER A 10 -21.93 -10.21 -7.35
CA SER A 10 -20.70 -9.47 -7.66
C SER A 10 -20.46 -8.41 -6.58
N PHE A 11 -19.46 -8.62 -5.73
CA PHE A 11 -19.12 -7.66 -4.66
C PHE A 11 -18.39 -6.43 -5.21
N SER A 12 -19.15 -5.42 -5.63
CA SER A 12 -18.62 -4.12 -6.07
C SER A 12 -17.89 -3.33 -4.96
N PHE A 13 -17.93 -3.77 -3.70
CA PHE A 13 -17.21 -3.13 -2.58
C PHE A 13 -16.01 -3.95 -2.08
N SER A 14 -15.75 -5.11 -2.67
CA SER A 14 -14.67 -6.03 -2.26
C SER A 14 -13.29 -5.38 -2.18
N HIS A 15 -13.03 -4.35 -2.99
CA HIS A 15 -11.75 -3.65 -3.01
C HIS A 15 -11.47 -2.92 -1.70
N TRP A 16 -12.51 -2.51 -0.96
CA TRP A 16 -12.37 -1.89 0.35
C TRP A 16 -11.85 -2.84 1.43
N LEU A 17 -12.09 -4.15 1.26
CA LEU A 17 -11.65 -5.18 2.19
C LEU A 17 -10.11 -5.22 2.29
N LEU A 18 -9.40 -5.09 1.17
CA LEU A 18 -7.94 -5.01 1.14
C LEU A 18 -7.44 -3.59 1.36
N ARG A 19 -8.18 -2.58 0.89
CA ARG A 19 -7.79 -1.17 0.96
C ARG A 19 -7.65 -0.68 2.40
N LEU A 20 -8.66 -0.93 3.24
CA LEU A 20 -8.66 -0.37 4.60
C LEU A 20 -7.53 -0.93 5.47
N PRO A 21 -7.34 -2.26 5.60
CA PRO A 21 -6.25 -2.78 6.42
C PRO A 21 -4.88 -2.30 5.93
N LEU A 22 -4.64 -2.32 4.62
CA LEU A 22 -3.39 -1.85 4.03
C LEU A 22 -3.15 -0.37 4.35
N SER A 23 -4.17 0.48 4.19
CA SER A 23 -4.08 1.91 4.48
C SER A 23 -3.81 2.18 5.96
N ILE A 24 -4.49 1.46 6.86
CA ILE A 24 -4.33 1.61 8.30
C ILE A 24 -2.91 1.25 8.74
N VAL A 25 -2.38 0.13 8.27
CA VAL A 25 -1.00 -0.29 8.59
C VAL A 25 0.00 0.79 8.15
N PHE A 26 -0.13 1.29 6.93
CA PHE A 26 0.76 2.32 6.40
C PHE A 26 0.64 3.66 7.13
N ILE A 27 -0.57 4.09 7.48
CA ILE A 27 -0.77 5.29 8.30
C ILE A 27 -0.13 5.11 9.68
N GLN A 28 -0.32 3.95 10.32
CA GLN A 28 0.26 3.67 11.63
C GLN A 28 1.80 3.63 11.57
N GLN A 29 2.37 2.98 10.56
CA GLN A 29 3.82 2.93 10.35
C GLN A 29 4.39 4.33 10.08
N GLY A 30 3.73 5.13 9.25
CA GLY A 30 4.12 6.50 8.99
C GLY A 30 4.09 7.35 10.26
N ILE A 31 2.98 7.31 11.01
CA ILE A 31 2.83 8.06 12.27
C ILE A 31 3.88 7.66 13.31
N SER A 32 4.23 6.37 13.40
CA SER A 32 5.25 5.91 14.36
C SER A 32 6.66 6.46 14.11
N LYS A 33 6.92 7.04 12.93
CA LYS A 33 8.19 7.67 12.58
C LYS A 33 8.24 9.17 12.88
N PHE A 34 7.17 9.74 13.46
CA PHE A 34 7.14 11.15 13.85
C PHE A 34 7.49 11.34 15.33
N PRO A 35 8.36 12.32 15.67
CA PRO A 35 9.06 13.24 14.77
C PRO A 35 10.17 12.54 13.95
N VAL A 36 10.34 12.92 12.68
CA VAL A 36 11.35 12.31 11.80
C VAL A 36 12.74 12.81 12.19
N THR A 37 13.51 11.98 12.91
CA THR A 37 14.85 12.33 13.42
C THR A 37 15.99 11.75 12.57
N LEU A 38 17.19 12.31 12.72
CA LEU A 38 18.42 11.78 12.12
C LEU A 38 18.87 10.48 12.81
N GLU A 39 18.68 10.38 14.12
CA GLU A 39 19.10 9.23 14.93
C GLU A 39 18.36 7.95 14.53
N ASP A 40 17.06 8.05 14.28
CA ASP A 40 16.26 6.91 13.77
C ASP A 40 16.76 6.47 12.39
N ALA A 41 17.05 7.42 11.49
CA ALA A 41 17.57 7.11 10.16
C ALA A 41 18.91 6.35 10.23
N GLN A 42 19.79 6.77 11.15
CA GLN A 42 21.09 6.11 11.37
C GLN A 42 20.94 4.69 11.94
N THR A 43 19.91 4.44 12.74
CA THR A 43 19.63 3.08 13.28
C THR A 43 19.35 2.07 12.16
N TYR A 44 18.75 2.52 11.06
CA TYR A 44 18.49 1.71 9.86
C TYR A 44 19.59 1.83 8.80
N ASP A 45 20.72 2.51 9.10
CA ASP A 45 21.81 2.79 8.15
C ASP A 45 21.35 3.52 6.88
N LEU A 46 20.37 4.43 7.03
CA LEU A 46 19.78 5.18 5.93
C LEU A 46 20.15 6.67 5.99
N PRO A 47 20.31 7.33 4.82
CA PRO A 47 20.35 8.79 4.77
C PRO A 47 19.05 9.40 5.30
N TYR A 48 19.15 10.52 6.02
CA TYR A 48 17.99 11.26 6.53
C TYR A 48 16.94 11.56 5.46
N LEU A 49 17.38 11.92 4.26
CA LEU A 49 16.50 12.20 3.13
C LEU A 49 15.64 10.97 2.76
N VAL A 50 16.24 9.77 2.75
CA VAL A 50 15.53 8.52 2.45
C VAL A 50 14.53 8.22 3.56
N TRP A 51 14.94 8.35 4.83
CA TRP A 51 14.05 8.16 5.98
C TRP A 51 12.85 9.11 5.96
N TRP A 52 13.07 10.37 5.60
CA TRP A 52 12.01 11.36 5.41
C TRP A 52 11.03 10.91 4.32
N PHE A 53 11.52 10.48 3.15
CA PHE A 53 10.66 9.97 2.09
C PHE A 53 9.87 8.72 2.52
N VAL A 54 10.46 7.84 3.32
CA VAL A 54 9.76 6.67 3.87
C VAL A 54 8.63 7.11 4.80
N ALA A 55 8.90 7.96 5.80
CA ALA A 55 7.89 8.39 6.78
C ALA A 55 6.70 9.11 6.13
N TYR A 56 6.96 10.07 5.24
CA TYR A 56 5.91 10.80 4.54
C TYR A 56 5.28 9.97 3.42
N GLY A 57 6.06 9.09 2.78
CA GLY A 57 5.57 8.19 1.75
C GLY A 57 4.61 7.15 2.31
N GLU A 58 4.90 6.58 3.48
CA GLU A 58 4.01 5.64 4.15
C GLU A 58 2.68 6.30 4.53
N LEU A 59 2.76 7.45 5.18
CA LEU A 59 1.60 8.22 5.60
C LEU A 59 0.76 8.69 4.40
N GLY A 60 1.43 9.25 3.39
CA GLY A 60 0.81 9.73 2.16
C GLY A 60 0.20 8.61 1.32
N ALA A 61 0.83 7.45 1.23
CA ALA A 61 0.29 6.30 0.52
C ALA A 61 -0.93 5.72 1.23
N GLY A 62 -0.89 5.60 2.57
CA GLY A 62 -2.03 5.12 3.35
C GLY A 62 -3.25 6.05 3.23
N PHE A 63 -3.07 7.36 3.37
CA PHE A 63 -4.17 8.32 3.14
C PHE A 63 -4.61 8.35 1.67
N GLY A 64 -3.67 8.28 0.73
CA GLY A 64 -3.96 8.28 -0.70
C GLY A 64 -4.81 7.09 -1.13
N LEU A 65 -4.58 5.89 -0.59
CA LEU A 65 -5.43 4.73 -0.86
C LEU A 65 -6.88 4.95 -0.39
N ILE A 66 -7.08 5.56 0.78
CA ILE A 66 -8.42 5.89 1.29
C ILE A 66 -9.08 6.96 0.42
N ILE A 67 -8.40 8.09 0.19
CA ILE A 67 -8.91 9.24 -0.57
C ILE A 67 -9.23 8.82 -2.01
N GLY A 68 -8.32 8.12 -2.68
CA GLY A 68 -8.51 7.59 -4.03
C GLY A 68 -9.73 6.65 -4.11
N GLY A 69 -9.96 5.87 -3.06
CA GLY A 69 -11.18 5.08 -2.94
C GLY A 69 -12.45 5.89 -2.75
N LEU A 70 -12.44 6.92 -1.90
CA LEU A 70 -13.60 7.76 -1.62
C LEU A 70 -14.02 8.60 -2.83
N ILE A 71 -13.06 9.10 -3.63
CA ILE A 71 -13.33 9.90 -4.82
C ILE A 71 -14.22 9.14 -5.81
N ILE A 72 -14.01 7.83 -5.95
CA ILE A 72 -14.71 7.00 -6.94
C ILE A 72 -16.09 6.54 -6.46
N LEU A 73 -16.38 6.63 -5.16
CA LEU A 73 -17.74 6.35 -4.65
C LEU A 73 -18.79 7.32 -5.20
N LYS A 74 -18.38 8.53 -5.60
CA LYS A 74 -19.31 9.61 -5.99
C LYS A 74 -19.58 9.73 -7.49
N LYS A 75 -19.12 8.78 -8.34
CA LYS A 75 -19.30 8.80 -9.83
C LYS A 75 -19.19 10.22 -10.40
N HIS A 76 -18.01 10.81 -10.28
CA HIS A 76 -17.76 12.20 -10.62
C HIS A 76 -16.82 12.26 -11.84
N PRO A 77 -16.75 13.36 -12.62
CA PRO A 77 -15.70 13.55 -13.64
C PRO A 77 -14.25 13.43 -13.11
N LEU A 78 -14.06 13.28 -11.79
CA LEU A 78 -12.77 13.08 -11.12
C LEU A 78 -12.38 11.62 -10.92
N ASP A 79 -13.12 10.66 -11.48
CA ASP A 79 -12.80 9.22 -11.34
C ASP A 79 -11.38 8.88 -11.81
N TRP A 80 -10.88 9.55 -12.85
CA TRP A 80 -9.49 9.40 -13.33
C TRP A 80 -8.46 9.82 -12.27
N LEU A 81 -8.77 10.85 -11.48
CA LEU A 81 -7.89 11.34 -10.42
C LEU A 81 -7.85 10.36 -9.25
N GLY A 82 -9.01 9.81 -8.86
CA GLY A 82 -9.07 8.76 -7.83
C GLY A 82 -8.31 7.50 -8.24
N ASP A 83 -8.37 7.12 -9.52
CA ASP A 83 -7.62 5.98 -10.07
C ASP A 83 -6.11 6.25 -10.05
N LEU A 84 -5.70 7.44 -10.52
CA LEU A 84 -4.30 7.86 -10.50
C LEU A 84 -3.72 7.87 -9.08
N ILE A 85 -4.43 8.48 -8.12
CA ILE A 85 -4.03 8.50 -6.71
C ILE A 85 -3.90 7.08 -6.17
N THR A 86 -4.87 6.20 -6.43
CA THR A 86 -4.84 4.81 -5.96
C THR A 86 -3.62 4.07 -6.52
N ARG A 87 -3.35 4.22 -7.82
CA ARG A 87 -2.22 3.56 -8.48
C ARG A 87 -0.90 4.07 -7.94
N PHE A 88 -0.78 5.39 -7.78
CA PHE A 88 0.43 6.01 -7.24
C PHE A 88 0.69 5.60 -5.80
N SER A 89 -0.35 5.57 -4.96
CA SER A 89 -0.25 5.09 -3.59
C SER A 89 0.13 3.61 -3.52
N GLY A 90 -0.48 2.75 -4.34
CA GLY A 90 -0.12 1.34 -4.43
C GLY A 90 1.34 1.12 -4.88
N PHE A 91 1.81 1.92 -5.84
CA PHE A 91 3.19 1.89 -6.30
C PHE A 91 4.15 2.31 -5.18
N THR A 92 3.79 3.35 -4.43
CA THR A 92 4.56 3.86 -3.29
C THR A 92 4.66 2.80 -2.18
N VAL A 93 3.55 2.15 -1.84
CA VAL A 93 3.52 0.99 -0.92
C VAL A 93 4.51 -0.07 -1.39
N GLY A 94 4.44 -0.49 -2.66
CA GLY A 94 5.34 -1.50 -3.23
C GLY A 94 6.82 -1.12 -3.10
N CYS A 95 7.18 0.12 -3.44
CA CYS A 95 8.55 0.62 -3.34
C CYS A 95 9.06 0.64 -1.90
N ILE A 96 8.26 1.17 -0.96
CA ILE A 96 8.65 1.27 0.45
C ILE A 96 8.81 -0.12 1.05
N THR A 97 7.85 -1.03 0.83
CA THR A 97 7.94 -2.39 1.36
C THR A 97 9.13 -3.15 0.77
N THR A 98 9.49 -2.91 -0.50
CA THR A 98 10.71 -3.47 -1.10
C THR A 98 11.95 -2.97 -0.36
N GLY A 99 12.01 -1.68 -0.02
CA GLY A 99 13.09 -1.10 0.79
C GLY A 99 13.16 -1.72 2.18
N VAL A 100 12.02 -1.91 2.86
CA VAL A 100 11.96 -2.54 4.19
C VAL A 100 12.47 -3.99 4.14
N ILE A 101 12.04 -4.77 3.16
CA ILE A 101 12.54 -6.15 2.95
C ILE A 101 14.06 -6.13 2.72
N TRP A 102 14.58 -5.16 1.96
CA TRP A 102 16.01 -5.06 1.69
C TRP A 102 16.83 -4.74 2.95
N ILE A 103 16.32 -3.86 3.82
CA ILE A 103 16.97 -3.49 5.08
C ILE A 103 17.06 -4.69 6.03
N SER A 104 16.10 -5.61 6.00
CA SER A 104 16.11 -6.85 6.78
C SER A 104 17.23 -7.82 6.39
N ARG A 105 17.97 -7.58 5.28
CA ARG A 105 19.07 -8.43 4.77
C ARG A 105 18.69 -9.93 4.71
N PRO A 106 17.64 -10.30 3.96
CA PRO A 106 17.19 -11.68 3.89
C PRO A 106 18.26 -12.58 3.26
N GLU A 107 18.32 -13.84 3.71
CA GLU A 107 19.32 -14.80 3.20
C GLU A 107 19.05 -15.19 1.74
N SER A 108 17.77 -15.21 1.35
CA SER A 108 17.36 -15.52 -0.02
C SER A 108 15.97 -14.97 -0.33
N PHE A 109 15.60 -14.94 -1.61
CA PHE A 109 14.24 -14.58 -2.02
C PHE A 109 13.18 -15.55 -1.51
N MET A 110 13.51 -16.85 -1.42
CA MET A 110 12.59 -17.86 -0.88
C MET A 110 12.34 -17.63 0.61
N ASP A 111 13.34 -17.17 1.34
CA ASP A 111 13.22 -16.82 2.75
C ASP A 111 12.20 -15.70 2.97
N VAL A 112 12.26 -14.64 2.15
CA VAL A 112 11.27 -13.53 2.17
C VAL A 112 9.86 -14.06 1.93
N ILE A 113 9.66 -14.88 0.89
CA ILE A 113 8.33 -15.39 0.53
C ILE A 113 7.73 -16.26 1.64
N LEU A 114 8.55 -17.09 2.28
CA LEU A 114 8.08 -18.11 3.22
C LEU A 114 7.95 -17.59 4.65
N TYR A 115 8.80 -16.64 5.06
CA TYR A 115 8.91 -16.23 6.45
C TYR A 115 8.57 -14.76 6.69
N ASP A 116 8.79 -13.87 5.71
CA ASP A 116 8.43 -12.46 5.81
C ASP A 116 6.99 -12.16 5.36
N ASN A 117 6.07 -12.94 5.95
CA ASN A 117 4.66 -12.99 5.53
C ASN A 117 4.00 -11.61 5.51
N LEU A 118 4.23 -10.79 6.53
CA LEU A 118 3.60 -9.47 6.64
C LEU A 118 4.08 -8.54 5.52
N HIS A 119 5.40 -8.40 5.31
CA HIS A 119 5.90 -7.52 4.26
C HIS A 119 5.53 -8.04 2.87
N VAL A 120 5.48 -9.36 2.65
CA VAL A 120 4.97 -9.92 1.39
C VAL A 120 3.51 -9.54 1.15
N PHE A 121 2.63 -9.64 2.17
CA PHE A 121 1.23 -9.22 2.03
C PHE A 121 1.10 -7.72 1.74
N LEU A 122 1.88 -6.88 2.41
CA LEU A 122 1.89 -5.44 2.17
C LEU A 122 2.40 -5.11 0.75
N TRP A 123 3.47 -5.78 0.31
CA TRP A 123 4.07 -5.61 -1.00
C TRP A 123 3.09 -5.97 -2.12
N VAL A 124 2.50 -7.17 -2.04
CA VAL A 124 1.50 -7.63 -3.02
C VAL A 124 0.23 -6.78 -2.95
N GLY A 125 -0.20 -6.37 -1.75
CA GLY A 125 -1.34 -5.47 -1.56
C GLY A 125 -1.14 -4.11 -2.22
N GLY A 126 0.06 -3.54 -2.11
CA GLY A 126 0.44 -2.31 -2.82
C GLY A 126 0.42 -2.49 -4.33
N LEU A 127 1.09 -3.52 -4.82
CA LEU A 127 1.14 -3.84 -6.26
C LEU A 127 -0.25 -4.11 -6.85
N TYR A 128 -1.15 -4.73 -6.07
CA TYR A 128 -2.55 -4.91 -6.47
C TYR A 128 -3.21 -3.58 -6.79
N PHE A 129 -3.09 -2.57 -5.91
CA PHE A 129 -3.66 -1.25 -6.17
C PHE A 129 -2.90 -0.46 -7.25
N ALA A 130 -1.58 -0.67 -7.36
CA ALA A 130 -0.75 -0.07 -8.40
C ALA A 130 -1.20 -0.50 -9.82
N LEU A 131 -1.49 -1.79 -9.99
CA LEU A 131 -1.84 -2.38 -11.28
C LEU A 131 -3.34 -2.27 -11.58
N LYS A 132 -4.19 -2.66 -10.62
CA LYS A 132 -5.63 -2.65 -10.80
C LYS A 132 -6.19 -1.22 -10.86
N GLY A 133 -5.66 -0.33 -10.04
CA GLY A 133 -6.31 0.94 -9.74
C GLY A 133 -7.68 0.71 -9.10
N THR A 134 -8.65 1.55 -9.46
CA THR A 134 -10.00 1.55 -8.87
C THR A 134 -11.11 1.45 -9.93
N ARG A 135 -10.77 1.24 -11.21
CA ARG A 135 -11.78 0.97 -12.26
C ARG A 135 -12.50 -0.38 -12.00
N ARG A 136 -13.82 -0.36 -12.20
CA ARG A 136 -14.70 -1.55 -12.19
C ARG A 136 -14.44 -2.43 -13.40
#